data_AF-A0A7I8MPC3-F1
#
_entry.id   AF-A0A7I8MPC3-F1
#
_cell.length_a   1.000
_cell.length_b   1.000
_cell.length_c   1.000
_cell.angle_alpha   90.00
_cell.angle_beta   90.00
_cell.angle_gamma   90.00
#
_symmetry.space_group_name_H-M   'P 1'
#
loop_
_entity.id
_entity.type
_entity.pdbx_description
1 polymer ?
#
loop_
_entity_poly.entity_id
_entity_poly.type
_entity_poly.pdbx_seq_one_letter_code
_entity_poly.pdbx_strand_id
1 'polypeptide(L)'
;MKKLLRILIVQSGKELFRYKSFFLLIFALILLDRFLKKVVHVDRSSLNQESLKEISFQSAQYVFEVMPGVLVGFLSDYRTFLVIGGLFLLKQLISMWPSSDMRRMHRQERGTFGLFGSLLAIRWEQVLWDGMAVVIIVGVTGAWTTIHYVILHSVWQAHPSAICLLALLVLMFLFLPMTLAGFSYSSKLAVISRGGFTDKFKLFLRLFWDHRIRWASWLFFMARLMIEALFVIILPAVVIILMDIFWVRVLTASLLATPVYSYLKMASFKFFLEIYRPFPLVREEYRSYYSNYDLL
;
A
#
# COMPACT_ATOMS: atom_id res chain seq x y z
N MET A 1 11.95 20.25 9.92
CA MET A 1 11.77 19.96 8.47
C MET A 1 13.07 19.64 7.74
N LYS A 2 14.15 20.44 7.86
CA LYS A 2 15.45 20.15 7.20
C LYS A 2 16.02 18.75 7.53
N LYS A 3 15.94 18.30 8.79
CA LYS A 3 16.37 16.95 9.22
C LYS A 3 15.53 15.85 8.56
N LEU A 4 14.21 15.97 8.55
CA LEU A 4 13.28 15.01 7.90
C LEU A 4 13.55 14.92 6.39
N LEU A 5 13.72 16.05 5.70
CA LEU A 5 13.96 16.07 4.25
C LEU A 5 15.30 15.42 3.89
N ARG A 6 16.34 15.65 4.68
CA ARG A 6 17.64 14.97 4.54
C ARG A 6 17.54 13.46 4.75
N ILE A 7 16.78 13.02 5.76
CA ILE A 7 16.53 11.60 6.03
C ILE A 7 15.79 10.95 4.85
N LEU A 8 14.72 11.58 4.37
CA LEU A 8 13.87 11.01 3.34
C LEU A 8 14.57 10.96 1.98
N ILE A 9 15.29 12.01 1.59
CA ILE A 9 15.90 12.10 0.24
C ILE A 9 17.29 11.47 0.22
N VAL A 10 18.21 11.98 1.03
CA VAL A 10 19.64 11.63 0.91
C VAL A 10 19.91 10.22 1.45
N GLN A 11 19.34 9.87 2.60
CA GLN A 11 19.64 8.56 3.20
C GLN A 11 18.86 7.43 2.54
N SER A 12 17.58 7.63 2.19
CA SER A 12 16.82 6.59 1.47
C SER A 12 17.44 6.29 0.10
N GLY A 13 18.00 7.28 -0.59
CA GLY A 13 18.74 7.08 -1.83
C GLY A 13 20.01 6.24 -1.65
N LYS A 14 20.83 6.54 -0.63
CA LYS A 14 22.08 5.78 -0.36
C LYS A 14 21.83 4.30 -0.05
N GLU A 15 20.72 3.97 0.59
CA GLU A 15 20.40 2.59 0.99
C GLU A 15 19.70 1.78 -0.11
N LEU A 16 19.25 2.43 -1.19
CA LEU A 16 18.53 1.80 -2.29
C LEU A 16 19.29 0.60 -2.86
N PHE A 17 20.60 0.76 -3.08
CA PHE A 17 21.48 -0.28 -3.63
C PHE A 17 21.73 -1.46 -2.67
N ARG A 18 21.43 -1.31 -1.37
CA ARG A 18 21.53 -2.40 -0.38
C ARG A 18 20.27 -3.26 -0.32
N TYR A 19 19.18 -2.81 -0.95
CA TYR A 19 17.84 -3.36 -0.80
C TYR A 19 17.48 -4.41 -1.88
N LYS A 20 18.31 -5.46 -1.98
CA LYS A 20 18.22 -6.51 -3.03
C LYS A 20 16.95 -7.38 -2.97
N SER A 21 16.32 -7.51 -1.80
CA SER A 21 15.08 -8.29 -1.58
C SER A 21 13.93 -7.83 -2.45
N PHE A 22 13.88 -6.53 -2.70
CA PHE A 22 12.77 -5.91 -3.40
C PHE A 22 12.85 -6.12 -4.91
N PHE A 23 14.07 -6.11 -5.46
CA PHE A 23 14.32 -6.52 -6.83
C PHE A 23 13.92 -7.99 -7.05
N LEU A 24 14.23 -8.87 -6.09
CA LEU A 24 13.81 -10.27 -6.14
C LEU A 24 12.29 -10.43 -6.04
N LEU A 25 11.63 -9.64 -5.18
CA LEU A 25 10.17 -9.64 -5.06
C LEU A 25 9.50 -9.22 -6.37
N ILE A 26 9.96 -8.13 -6.99
CA ILE A 26 9.42 -7.66 -8.27
C ILE A 26 9.64 -8.69 -9.37
N PHE A 27 10.82 -9.30 -9.41
CA PHE A 27 11.09 -10.40 -10.33
C PHE A 27 10.12 -11.58 -10.13
N ALA A 28 9.89 -11.99 -8.87
CA ALA A 28 8.93 -13.04 -8.55
C ALA A 28 7.49 -12.66 -8.95
N LEU A 29 7.08 -11.41 -8.75
CA LEU A 29 5.77 -10.91 -9.17
C LEU A 29 5.61 -10.92 -10.71
N ILE A 30 6.66 -10.59 -11.45
CA ILE A 30 6.66 -10.67 -12.92
C ILE A 30 6.51 -12.13 -13.38
N LEU A 31 7.20 -13.07 -12.74
CA LEU A 31 7.06 -14.50 -13.04
C LEU A 31 5.65 -15.00 -12.72
N LEU A 32 5.09 -14.59 -11.58
CA LEU A 32 3.73 -14.94 -11.17
C LEU A 32 2.69 -14.40 -12.14
N ASP A 33 2.80 -13.13 -12.57
CA ASP A 33 1.92 -12.54 -13.59
C ASP A 33 1.94 -13.34 -14.90
N ARG A 34 3.13 -13.76 -15.36
CA ARG A 34 3.25 -14.60 -16.57
C ARG A 34 2.60 -15.97 -16.40
N PHE A 35 2.82 -16.61 -15.26
CA PHE A 35 2.21 -17.90 -14.96
C PHE A 35 0.68 -17.77 -14.95
N LEU A 36 0.15 -16.75 -14.27
CA LEU A 36 -1.29 -16.47 -14.22
C LEU A 36 -1.86 -16.22 -15.61
N LYS A 37 -1.20 -15.43 -16.47
CA LYS A 37 -1.66 -15.19 -17.85
C LYS A 37 -1.66 -16.46 -18.72
N LYS A 38 -0.81 -17.44 -18.42
CA LYS A 38 -0.75 -18.71 -19.15
C LYS A 38 -1.86 -19.67 -18.71
N VAL A 39 -2.21 -19.63 -17.42
CA VAL A 39 -3.19 -20.55 -16.81
C VAL A 39 -4.61 -19.99 -16.86
N VAL A 40 -4.77 -18.68 -16.68
CA VAL A 40 -6.05 -17.98 -16.60
C VAL A 40 -6.30 -17.24 -17.91
N HIS A 41 -7.19 -17.79 -18.73
CA HIS A 41 -7.71 -17.11 -19.90
C HIS A 41 -8.82 -16.16 -19.44
N VAL A 42 -8.48 -14.88 -19.28
CA VAL A 42 -9.46 -13.84 -19.00
C VAL A 42 -10.20 -13.54 -20.29
N ASP A 43 -11.50 -13.83 -20.32
CA ASP A 43 -12.36 -13.41 -21.42
C ASP A 43 -12.42 -11.87 -21.42
N ARG A 44 -11.86 -11.26 -22.48
CA ARG A 44 -11.79 -9.80 -22.66
C ARG A 44 -12.87 -9.28 -23.60
N SER A 45 -13.74 -10.15 -24.11
CA SER A 45 -14.76 -9.79 -25.11
C SER A 45 -15.75 -8.73 -24.61
N SER A 46 -15.93 -8.61 -23.29
CA SER A 46 -16.83 -7.64 -22.64
C SER A 46 -16.17 -6.30 -22.27
N LEU A 47 -14.83 -6.18 -22.36
CA LEU A 47 -14.11 -4.94 -22.05
C LEU A 47 -14.01 -4.05 -23.29
N ASN A 48 -15.11 -3.39 -23.65
CA ASN A 48 -15.12 -2.45 -24.76
C ASN A 48 -14.33 -1.18 -24.39
N GLN A 49 -13.15 -0.96 -25.00
CA GLN A 49 -12.23 0.14 -24.65
C GLN A 49 -12.84 1.54 -24.83
N GLU A 50 -13.84 1.69 -25.69
CA GLU A 50 -14.56 2.96 -25.88
C GLU A 50 -15.45 3.31 -24.68
N SER A 51 -15.98 2.31 -23.97
CA SER A 51 -16.84 2.51 -22.78
C SER A 51 -16.08 3.00 -21.54
N LEU A 52 -14.75 2.85 -21.50
CA LEU A 52 -13.91 3.23 -20.36
C LEU A 52 -13.51 4.71 -20.36
N LYS A 53 -13.71 5.43 -21.47
CA LYS A 53 -13.17 6.79 -21.66
C LYS A 53 -14.06 7.90 -21.10
N GLU A 54 -15.30 7.60 -20.71
CA GLU A 54 -16.24 8.62 -20.24
C GLU A 54 -16.76 8.29 -18.83
N ILE A 55 -16.51 9.19 -17.87
CA ILE A 55 -17.33 9.29 -16.66
C ILE A 55 -18.70 9.78 -17.13
N SER A 56 -19.50 8.86 -17.64
CA SER A 56 -20.80 9.14 -18.21
C SER A 56 -21.88 9.03 -17.14
N PHE A 57 -23.07 9.56 -17.46
CA PHE A 57 -24.27 9.34 -16.67
C PHE A 57 -24.55 7.85 -16.44
N GLN A 58 -24.24 6.98 -17.43
CA GLN A 58 -24.41 5.53 -17.32
C GLN A 58 -23.50 4.91 -16.25
N SER A 59 -22.25 5.36 -16.16
CA SER A 59 -21.32 4.92 -15.11
C SER A 59 -21.83 5.32 -13.71
N ALA A 60 -22.38 6.53 -13.58
CA ALA A 60 -22.98 6.99 -12.32
C ALA A 60 -24.21 6.16 -11.96
N GLN A 61 -25.09 5.90 -12.93
CA GLN A 61 -26.28 5.06 -12.74
C GLN A 61 -25.91 3.66 -12.29
N TYR A 62 -24.92 3.02 -12.94
CA TYR A 62 -24.43 1.71 -12.52
C TYR A 62 -23.95 1.71 -11.06
N VAL A 63 -23.13 2.70 -10.68
CA VAL A 63 -22.57 2.81 -9.32
C VAL A 63 -23.67 3.00 -8.28
N PHE A 64 -24.69 3.82 -8.55
CA PHE A 64 -25.72 4.14 -7.56
C PHE A 64 -26.90 3.17 -7.52
N GLU A 65 -27.22 2.49 -8.62
CA GLU A 65 -28.42 1.65 -8.72
C GLU A 65 -28.10 0.16 -8.79
N VAL A 66 -27.04 -0.23 -9.50
CA VAL A 66 -26.73 -1.64 -9.78
C VAL A 66 -25.68 -2.19 -8.82
N MET A 67 -24.62 -1.42 -8.56
CA MET A 67 -23.46 -1.86 -7.78
C MET A 67 -23.78 -2.34 -6.36
N PRO A 68 -24.74 -1.76 -5.60
CA PRO A 68 -25.11 -2.28 -4.29
C PRO A 68 -25.59 -3.73 -4.33
N GLY A 69 -26.43 -4.09 -5.31
CA GLY A 69 -26.90 -5.46 -5.49
C GLY A 69 -25.76 -6.42 -5.83
N VAL A 70 -24.83 -5.99 -6.69
CA VAL A 70 -23.63 -6.76 -7.04
C VAL A 70 -22.74 -6.99 -5.81
N LEU A 71 -22.53 -5.96 -4.97
CA LEU A 71 -21.74 -6.07 -3.75
C LEU A 71 -22.35 -7.04 -2.74
N VAL A 72 -23.67 -7.00 -2.54
CA VAL A 72 -24.39 -7.97 -1.67
C VAL A 72 -24.23 -9.39 -2.21
N GLY A 73 -24.30 -9.56 -3.53
CA GLY A 73 -24.02 -10.84 -4.19
C GLY A 73 -22.62 -11.36 -3.86
N PHE A 74 -21.59 -10.52 -3.98
CA PHE A 74 -20.22 -10.92 -3.64
C PHE A 74 -20.06 -11.25 -2.16
N LEU A 75 -20.66 -10.49 -1.25
CA LEU A 75 -20.58 -10.74 0.20
C LEU A 75 -21.32 -12.03 0.61
N SER A 76 -22.24 -12.51 -0.23
CA SER A 76 -22.99 -13.75 0.03
C SER A 76 -22.30 -15.00 -0.55
N ASP A 77 -21.33 -14.83 -1.44
CA ASP A 77 -20.59 -15.94 -2.06
C ASP A 77 -19.33 -16.30 -1.25
N TYR A 78 -19.26 -17.55 -0.78
CA TYR A 78 -18.09 -18.09 -0.05
C TYR A 78 -16.79 -17.98 -0.88
N ARG A 79 -16.87 -18.04 -2.22
CA ARG A 79 -15.72 -17.94 -3.12
C ARG A 79 -15.04 -16.58 -2.99
N THR A 80 -15.81 -15.52 -2.77
CA THR A 80 -15.29 -14.18 -2.51
C THR A 80 -14.36 -14.18 -1.30
N PHE A 81 -14.75 -14.87 -0.22
CA PHE A 81 -13.92 -14.97 1.00
C PHE A 81 -12.64 -15.79 0.78
N LEU A 82 -12.69 -16.85 -0.04
CA LEU A 82 -11.49 -17.59 -0.43
C LEU A 82 -10.51 -16.70 -1.22
N VAL A 83 -11.02 -15.90 -2.17
CA VAL A 83 -10.21 -14.96 -2.95
C VAL A 83 -9.62 -13.88 -2.05
N ILE A 84 -10.43 -13.28 -1.16
CA ILE A 84 -9.96 -12.27 -0.20
C ILE A 84 -8.89 -12.85 0.73
N GLY A 85 -9.08 -14.08 1.22
CA GLY A 85 -8.08 -14.79 2.02
C GLY A 85 -6.77 -15.00 1.27
N GLY A 86 -6.84 -15.43 0.00
CA GLY A 86 -5.68 -15.56 -0.88
C GLY A 86 -4.96 -14.23 -1.11
N LEU A 87 -5.70 -13.16 -1.39
CA LEU A 87 -5.15 -11.81 -1.56
C LEU A 87 -4.53 -11.28 -0.27
N PHE A 88 -5.11 -11.60 0.88
CA PHE A 88 -4.55 -11.26 2.19
C PHE A 88 -3.20 -11.96 2.41
N LEU A 89 -3.10 -13.27 2.15
CA LEU A 89 -1.84 -14.00 2.25
C LEU A 89 -0.78 -13.47 1.28
N LEU A 90 -1.19 -13.14 0.04
CA LEU A 90 -0.30 -12.50 -0.94
C LEU A 90 0.19 -11.14 -0.44
N LYS A 91 -0.69 -10.31 0.13
CA LYS A 91 -0.33 -9.03 0.77
C LYS A 91 0.65 -9.25 1.91
N GLN A 92 0.49 -10.30 2.71
CA GLN A 92 1.44 -10.62 3.78
C GLN A 92 2.84 -10.88 3.23
N LEU A 93 2.95 -11.69 2.17
CA LEU A 93 4.21 -11.95 1.50
C LEU A 93 4.83 -10.66 0.93
N ILE A 94 4.05 -9.84 0.21
CA ILE A 94 4.57 -8.64 -0.46
C ILE A 94 4.90 -7.52 0.54
N SER A 95 4.18 -7.42 1.66
CA SER A 95 4.34 -6.30 2.60
C SER A 95 5.25 -6.62 3.78
N MET A 96 5.09 -7.78 4.42
CA MET A 96 5.87 -8.13 5.60
C MET A 96 7.27 -8.60 5.25
N TRP A 97 7.48 -9.31 4.13
CA TRP A 97 8.80 -9.81 3.75
C TRP A 97 9.81 -8.67 3.53
N PRO A 98 9.54 -7.64 2.71
CA PRO A 98 10.46 -6.49 2.62
C PRO A 98 10.62 -5.77 3.96
N SER A 99 9.53 -5.60 4.72
CA SER A 99 9.59 -4.92 6.02
C SER A 99 10.52 -5.67 7.02
N SER A 100 10.47 -7.01 7.02
CA SER A 100 11.34 -7.90 7.79
C SER A 100 12.80 -7.80 7.32
N ASP A 101 13.05 -7.90 6.02
CA ASP A 101 14.39 -7.78 5.45
C ASP A 101 15.03 -6.42 5.75
N MET A 102 14.26 -5.33 5.67
CA MET A 102 14.73 -3.99 6.03
C MET A 102 15.21 -3.92 7.46
N ARG A 103 14.36 -4.35 8.41
CA ARG A 103 14.71 -4.33 9.82
C ARG A 103 16.00 -5.10 10.07
N ARG A 104 16.09 -6.32 9.53
CA ARG A 104 17.26 -7.19 9.72
C ARG A 104 18.52 -6.62 9.07
N MET A 105 18.40 -6.01 7.88
CA MET A 105 19.50 -5.29 7.24
C MET A 105 20.03 -4.17 8.14
N HIS A 106 19.14 -3.40 8.76
CA HIS A 106 19.55 -2.28 9.61
C HIS A 106 20.17 -2.68 10.94
N ARG A 107 19.76 -3.82 11.49
CA ARG A 107 20.36 -4.38 12.71
C ARG A 107 21.62 -5.21 12.46
N GLN A 108 22.09 -5.29 11.21
CA GLN A 108 23.16 -6.20 10.79
C GLN A 108 22.86 -7.68 11.12
N GLU A 109 21.59 -8.03 11.31
CA GLU A 109 21.09 -9.40 11.54
C GLU A 109 20.91 -10.18 10.21
N ARG A 110 21.40 -9.61 9.11
CA ARG A 110 21.29 -10.14 7.76
C ARG A 110 22.46 -11.09 7.51
N GLY A 111 22.27 -12.36 7.87
CA GLY A 111 23.21 -13.43 7.53
C GLY A 111 23.32 -13.66 6.01
N THR A 112 24.14 -14.64 5.60
CA THR A 112 24.45 -14.98 4.20
C THR A 112 23.22 -15.31 3.35
N PHE A 113 22.18 -15.91 3.91
CA PHE A 113 20.87 -16.15 3.28
C PHE A 113 19.80 -15.13 3.69
N GLY A 114 20.19 -13.88 3.99
CA GLY A 114 19.33 -12.88 4.63
C GLY A 114 17.97 -12.63 3.97
N LEU A 115 17.85 -12.85 2.66
CA LEU A 115 16.61 -12.73 1.90
C LEU A 115 15.57 -13.77 2.33
N PHE A 116 15.86 -15.06 2.19
CA PHE A 116 14.95 -16.13 2.59
C PHE A 116 14.85 -16.26 4.11
N GLY A 117 15.94 -15.97 4.83
CA GLY A 117 15.93 -15.92 6.28
C GLY A 117 14.93 -14.89 6.82
N SER A 118 14.75 -13.75 6.16
CA SER A 118 13.80 -12.72 6.59
C SER A 118 12.33 -13.14 6.42
N LEU A 119 12.04 -13.99 5.43
CA LEU A 119 10.72 -14.61 5.25
C LEU A 119 10.47 -15.63 6.36
N LEU A 120 11.43 -16.52 6.62
CA LEU A 120 11.34 -17.57 7.65
C LEU A 120 11.29 -17.00 9.09
N ALA A 121 11.78 -15.78 9.28
CA ALA A 121 11.75 -15.10 10.58
C ALA A 121 10.37 -14.50 10.92
N ILE A 122 9.42 -14.48 9.98
CA ILE A 122 8.07 -13.99 10.22
C ILE A 122 7.31 -14.98 11.11
N ARG A 123 6.85 -14.53 12.27
CA ARG A 123 6.07 -15.34 13.21
C ARG A 123 4.58 -15.17 12.97
N TRP A 124 3.79 -16.20 13.29
CA TRP A 124 2.32 -16.16 13.18
C TRP A 124 1.68 -15.04 14.01
N GLU A 125 2.24 -14.69 15.16
CA GLU A 125 1.80 -13.55 15.96
C GLU A 125 1.85 -12.22 15.18
N GLN A 126 2.85 -12.06 14.31
CA GLN A 126 3.01 -10.87 13.46
C GLN A 126 1.97 -10.86 12.34
N VAL A 127 1.66 -12.03 11.79
CA VAL A 127 0.60 -12.22 10.78
C VAL A 127 -0.77 -11.90 11.39
N LEU A 128 -1.06 -12.42 12.58
CA LEU A 128 -2.31 -12.17 13.31
C LEU A 128 -2.48 -10.69 13.64
N TRP A 129 -1.41 -10.05 14.12
CA TRP A 129 -1.38 -8.60 14.34
C TRP A 129 -1.70 -7.82 13.07
N ASP A 130 -1.01 -8.12 11.97
CA ASP A 130 -1.23 -7.40 10.70
C ASP A 130 -2.65 -7.67 10.17
N GLY A 131 -3.19 -8.88 10.36
CA GLY A 131 -4.58 -9.21 10.08
C GLY A 131 -5.57 -8.34 10.83
N MET A 132 -5.43 -8.21 12.14
CA MET A 132 -6.31 -7.37 12.95
C MET A 132 -6.22 -5.89 12.56
N ALA A 133 -5.01 -5.38 12.33
CA ALA A 133 -4.82 -4.01 11.86
C ALA A 133 -5.44 -3.80 10.47
N VAL A 134 -5.30 -4.74 9.53
CA VAL A 134 -5.95 -4.71 8.21
C VAL A 134 -7.47 -4.68 8.35
N VAL A 135 -8.07 -5.50 9.22
CA VAL A 135 -9.52 -5.50 9.46
C VAL A 135 -9.98 -4.12 9.95
N ILE A 136 -9.22 -3.47 10.84
CA ILE A 136 -9.54 -2.12 11.31
C ILE A 136 -9.47 -1.10 10.18
N ILE A 137 -8.42 -1.14 9.36
CA ILE A 137 -8.30 -0.22 8.22
C ILE A 137 -9.46 -0.42 7.24
N VAL A 138 -9.75 -1.67 6.88
CA VAL A 138 -10.84 -2.01 5.97
C VAL A 138 -12.19 -1.57 6.56
N GLY A 139 -12.41 -1.79 7.85
CA GLY A 139 -13.63 -1.37 8.54
C GLY A 139 -13.79 0.16 8.54
N VAL A 140 -12.74 0.91 8.87
CA VAL A 140 -12.78 2.39 8.88
C VAL A 140 -12.95 2.95 7.47
N THR A 141 -12.21 2.45 6.49
CA THR A 141 -12.33 2.87 5.07
C THR A 141 -13.69 2.48 4.49
N GLY A 142 -14.20 1.30 4.86
CA GLY A 142 -15.53 0.83 4.48
C GLY A 142 -16.64 1.71 5.07
N ALA A 143 -16.56 2.05 6.35
CA ALA A 143 -17.48 2.99 6.99
C ALA A 143 -17.44 4.37 6.33
N TRP A 144 -16.25 4.92 6.09
CA TRP A 144 -16.08 6.19 5.37
C TRP A 144 -16.75 6.14 3.99
N THR A 145 -16.47 5.10 3.21
CA THR A 145 -17.01 4.96 1.85
C THR A 145 -18.53 4.80 1.87
N THR A 146 -19.06 3.99 2.79
CA THR A 146 -20.49 3.73 2.91
C THR A 146 -21.26 4.98 3.32
N ILE A 147 -20.77 5.75 4.29
CA ILE A 147 -21.42 7.00 4.72
C ILE A 147 -21.53 7.97 3.55
N HIS A 148 -20.44 8.21 2.83
CA HIS A 148 -20.44 9.12 1.68
C HIS A 148 -21.26 8.59 0.51
N TYR A 149 -21.25 7.27 0.29
CA TYR A 149 -22.11 6.63 -0.70
C TYR A 149 -23.59 6.87 -0.38
N VAL A 150 -24.04 6.64 0.85
CA VAL A 150 -25.45 6.84 1.25
C VAL A 150 -25.87 8.30 1.09
N ILE A 151 -25.01 9.24 1.50
CA ILE A 151 -25.26 10.67 1.33
C ILE A 151 -25.42 11.02 -0.16
N LEU A 152 -24.47 10.61 -1.00
CA LEU A 152 -24.50 10.93 -2.43
C LEU A 152 -25.54 10.15 -3.21
N HIS A 153 -25.91 8.96 -2.76
CA HIS A 153 -27.05 8.21 -3.29
C HIS A 153 -28.36 8.97 -3.03
N SER A 154 -28.52 9.53 -1.82
CA SER A 154 -29.70 10.35 -1.50
C SER A 154 -29.77 11.60 -2.39
N VAL A 155 -28.63 12.25 -2.67
CA VAL A 155 -28.54 13.36 -3.62
C VAL A 155 -28.83 12.90 -5.05
N TRP A 156 -28.33 11.74 -5.46
CA TRP A 156 -28.60 11.14 -6.77
C TRP A 156 -30.10 10.90 -7.00
N GLN A 157 -30.82 10.38 -6.00
CA GLN A 157 -32.27 10.15 -6.09
C GLN A 157 -33.06 11.46 -6.30
N ALA A 158 -32.60 12.58 -5.72
CA ALA A 158 -33.22 13.89 -5.90
C ALA A 158 -32.81 14.55 -7.23
N HIS A 159 -31.53 14.43 -7.60
CA HIS A 159 -30.92 15.09 -8.75
C HIS A 159 -29.90 14.17 -9.44
N PRO A 160 -30.34 13.28 -10.34
CA PRO A 160 -29.46 12.36 -11.07
C PRO A 160 -28.43 13.14 -11.91
N SER A 161 -27.15 13.01 -11.56
CA SER A 161 -26.05 13.71 -12.23
C SER A 161 -24.72 12.99 -12.05
N ALA A 162 -23.90 12.96 -13.11
CA ALA A 162 -22.55 12.42 -13.07
C ALA A 162 -21.64 13.13 -12.03
N ILE A 163 -22.01 14.33 -11.60
CA ILE A 163 -21.33 15.07 -10.52
C ILE A 163 -21.37 14.29 -9.21
N CYS A 164 -22.45 13.54 -8.92
CA CYS A 164 -22.53 12.70 -7.71
C CYS A 164 -21.44 11.61 -7.71
N LEU A 165 -21.17 11.00 -8.87
CA LEU A 165 -20.10 10.02 -9.01
C LEU A 165 -18.73 10.68 -8.84
N LEU A 166 -18.50 11.84 -9.46
CA LEU A 166 -17.25 12.58 -9.30
C LEU A 166 -17.00 12.97 -7.83
N ALA A 167 -18.03 13.45 -7.14
CA ALA A 167 -17.97 13.77 -5.72
C ALA A 167 -17.61 12.53 -4.88
N LEU A 168 -18.22 11.38 -5.17
CA LEU A 168 -17.92 10.13 -4.47
C LEU A 168 -16.45 9.74 -4.67
N LEU A 169 -15.95 9.79 -5.91
CA LEU A 169 -14.55 9.49 -6.23
C LEU A 169 -13.58 10.42 -5.48
N VAL A 170 -13.86 11.72 -5.44
CA VAL A 170 -13.05 12.69 -4.70
C VAL A 170 -13.03 12.36 -3.20
N LEU A 171 -14.18 12.07 -2.60
CA LEU A 171 -14.28 11.74 -1.18
C LEU A 171 -13.57 10.43 -0.81
N MET A 172 -13.63 9.41 -1.69
CA MET A 172 -12.87 8.18 -1.53
C MET A 172 -11.36 8.43 -1.65
N PHE A 173 -10.96 9.23 -2.66
CA PHE A 173 -9.57 9.57 -2.90
C PHE A 173 -8.94 10.35 -1.74
N LEU A 174 -9.69 11.28 -1.13
CA LEU A 174 -9.24 12.05 0.04
C LEU A 174 -8.92 11.15 1.26
N PHE A 175 -9.55 9.98 1.38
CA PHE A 175 -9.28 9.04 2.47
C PHE A 175 -8.23 7.98 2.14
N LEU A 176 -7.86 7.84 0.87
CA LEU A 176 -6.88 6.87 0.41
C LEU A 176 -5.49 7.01 1.09
N PRO A 177 -4.95 8.23 1.31
CA PRO A 177 -3.69 8.38 2.05
C PRO A 177 -3.72 7.76 3.45
N MET A 178 -4.85 7.88 4.18
CA MET A 178 -5.01 7.27 5.50
C MET A 178 -5.05 5.75 5.43
N THR A 179 -5.76 5.21 4.45
CA THR A 179 -5.84 3.77 4.19
C THR A 179 -4.43 3.20 3.94
N LEU A 180 -3.65 3.85 3.08
CA LEU A 180 -2.27 3.44 2.78
C LEU A 180 -1.33 3.62 3.97
N ALA A 181 -1.47 4.69 4.75
CA ALA A 181 -0.73 4.86 5.99
C ALA A 181 -1.01 3.72 6.96
N GLY A 182 -2.28 3.34 7.10
CA GLY A 182 -2.73 2.20 7.90
C GLY A 182 -2.06 0.89 7.51
N PHE A 183 -2.18 0.49 6.23
CA PHE A 183 -1.52 -0.74 5.75
C PHE A 183 0.00 -0.70 5.89
N SER A 184 0.60 0.46 5.68
CA SER A 184 2.05 0.66 5.80
C SER A 184 2.53 0.59 7.25
N TYR A 185 1.79 1.13 8.21
CA TYR A 185 2.16 1.13 9.63
C TYR A 185 1.84 -0.21 10.29
N SER A 186 0.77 -0.88 9.87
CA SER A 186 0.43 -2.25 10.28
C SER A 186 1.64 -3.19 10.14
N SER A 187 2.23 -3.24 8.93
CA SER A 187 3.36 -4.14 8.66
C SER A 187 4.64 -3.73 9.37
N LYS A 188 4.81 -2.43 9.67
CA LYS A 188 5.97 -1.92 10.41
C LYS A 188 5.87 -2.27 11.90
N LEU A 189 4.71 -2.07 12.51
CA LEU A 189 4.43 -2.43 13.91
C LEU A 189 4.48 -3.96 14.12
N ALA A 190 4.04 -4.74 13.13
CA ALA A 190 4.15 -6.20 13.14
C ALA A 190 5.60 -6.64 13.36
N VAL A 191 6.52 -5.96 12.68
CA VAL A 191 7.94 -6.32 12.60
C VAL A 191 8.77 -5.72 13.74
N ILE A 192 8.27 -4.75 14.52
CA ILE A 192 8.94 -4.27 15.74
C ILE A 192 9.02 -5.40 16.78
N SER A 193 10.21 -5.65 17.33
CA SER A 193 10.45 -6.75 18.27
C SER A 193 9.95 -6.48 19.70
N ARG A 194 9.79 -5.21 20.08
CA ARG A 194 9.40 -4.81 21.44
C ARG A 194 7.91 -4.48 21.53
N GLY A 195 7.34 -4.68 22.71
CA GLY A 195 5.95 -4.37 23.04
C GLY A 195 4.99 -5.54 22.84
N GLY A 196 4.03 -5.66 23.75
CA GLY A 196 2.93 -6.62 23.63
C GLY A 196 1.94 -6.20 22.56
N PHE A 197 1.01 -7.12 22.24
CA PHE A 197 -0.06 -6.88 21.27
C PHE A 197 -0.83 -5.58 21.57
N THR A 198 -1.21 -5.37 22.84
CA THR A 198 -1.99 -4.22 23.31
C THR A 198 -1.23 -2.90 23.15
N ASP A 199 0.08 -2.89 23.34
CA ASP A 199 0.87 -1.66 23.20
C ASP A 199 0.97 -1.24 21.72
N LYS A 200 1.19 -2.24 20.84
CA LYS A 200 1.16 -2.03 19.39
C LYS A 200 -0.23 -1.56 18.94
N PHE A 201 -1.29 -2.12 19.52
CA PHE A 201 -2.67 -1.72 19.26
C PHE A 201 -2.93 -0.25 19.58
N LYS A 202 -2.62 0.15 20.81
CA LYS A 202 -2.74 1.54 21.25
C LYS A 202 -1.92 2.48 20.37
N LEU A 203 -0.71 2.06 19.99
CA LEU A 203 0.16 2.84 19.11
C LEU A 203 -0.41 2.98 17.70
N PHE A 204 -0.96 1.91 17.14
CA PHE A 204 -1.58 1.92 15.81
C PHE A 204 -2.76 2.88 15.75
N LEU A 205 -3.62 2.89 16.78
CA LEU A 205 -4.80 3.75 16.81
C LEU A 205 -4.46 5.24 16.96
N ARG A 206 -3.22 5.59 17.35
CA ARG A 206 -2.74 6.99 17.30
C ARG A 206 -2.76 7.54 15.88
N LEU A 207 -2.70 6.72 14.83
CA LEU A 207 -2.90 7.15 13.45
C LEU A 207 -4.23 7.89 13.25
N PHE A 208 -5.28 7.49 13.98
CA PHE A 208 -6.62 8.04 13.86
C PHE A 208 -6.90 9.15 14.87
N TRP A 209 -6.37 9.02 16.09
CA TRP A 209 -6.70 9.93 17.19
C TRP A 209 -5.69 11.05 17.40
N ASP A 210 -4.41 10.84 17.10
CA ASP A 210 -3.39 11.88 17.25
C ASP A 210 -3.39 12.79 16.01
N HIS A 211 -3.80 14.04 16.20
CA HIS A 211 -3.92 15.01 15.11
C HIS A 211 -2.60 15.22 14.36
N ARG A 212 -1.46 15.26 15.07
CA ARG A 212 -0.15 15.47 14.47
C ARG A 212 0.24 14.27 13.62
N ILE A 213 0.04 13.06 14.12
CA ILE A 213 0.35 11.83 13.38
C ILE A 213 -0.53 11.74 12.15
N ARG A 214 -1.84 11.89 12.33
CA ARG A 214 -2.84 11.81 11.26
C ARG A 214 -2.52 12.74 10.10
N TRP A 215 -2.32 14.03 10.35
CA TRP A 215 -2.08 15.00 9.27
C TRP A 215 -0.73 14.82 8.58
N ALA A 216 0.34 14.57 9.33
CA ALA A 216 1.64 14.35 8.71
C ALA A 216 1.66 13.04 7.92
N SER A 217 1.01 11.97 8.41
CA SER A 217 0.79 10.74 7.65
C SER A 217 -0.03 11.00 6.39
N TRP A 218 -1.14 11.74 6.49
CA TRP A 218 -1.97 12.08 5.34
C TRP A 218 -1.16 12.79 4.25
N LEU A 219 -0.43 13.86 4.61
CA LEU A 219 0.40 14.63 3.66
C LEU A 219 1.50 13.78 3.04
N PHE A 220 2.20 12.97 3.85
CA PHE A 220 3.27 12.10 3.36
C PHE A 220 2.73 11.05 2.38
N PHE A 221 1.63 10.38 2.72
CA PHE A 221 1.04 9.35 1.88
C PHE A 221 0.33 9.92 0.65
N MET A 222 -0.16 11.15 0.72
CA MET A 222 -0.68 11.87 -0.45
C MET A 222 0.46 12.20 -1.43
N ALA A 223 1.57 12.76 -0.95
CA ALA A 223 2.75 13.00 -1.79
C ALA A 223 3.30 11.69 -2.38
N ARG A 224 3.36 10.62 -1.57
CA ARG A 224 3.74 9.29 -2.03
C ARG A 224 2.83 8.79 -3.14
N LEU A 225 1.51 8.90 -2.99
CA LEU A 225 0.52 8.49 -4.00
C LEU A 225 0.77 9.19 -5.34
N MET A 226 1.04 10.49 -5.33
CA MET A 226 1.33 11.25 -6.55
C MET A 226 2.61 10.75 -7.25
N ILE A 227 3.67 10.49 -6.48
CA ILE A 227 4.93 9.94 -7.02
C ILE A 227 4.71 8.53 -7.54
N GLU A 228 3.98 7.69 -6.80
CA GLU A 228 3.67 6.31 -7.18
C GLU A 228 2.82 6.28 -8.46
N ALA A 229 1.80 7.13 -8.57
CA ALA A 229 1.01 7.26 -9.79
C ALA A 229 1.87 7.65 -11.00
N LEU A 230 2.79 8.61 -10.84
CA LEU A 230 3.67 9.02 -11.94
C LEU A 230 4.63 7.90 -12.39
N PHE A 231 5.36 7.32 -11.45
CA PHE A 231 6.48 6.41 -11.77
C PHE A 231 6.11 4.94 -11.90
N VAL A 232 4.99 4.52 -11.29
CA VAL A 232 4.53 3.13 -11.31
C VAL A 232 3.38 2.92 -12.28
N ILE A 233 2.58 3.96 -12.56
CA ILE A 233 1.43 3.85 -13.47
C ILE A 233 1.68 4.61 -14.78
N ILE A 234 1.83 5.93 -14.73
CA ILE A 234 1.85 6.78 -15.93
C ILE A 234 3.07 6.47 -16.81
N LEU A 235 4.28 6.55 -16.27
CA LEU A 235 5.49 6.31 -17.04
C LEU A 235 5.59 4.88 -17.59
N PRO A 236 5.32 3.81 -16.81
CA PRO A 236 5.25 2.46 -17.36
C PRO A 236 4.18 2.28 -18.43
N ALA A 237 3.01 2.90 -18.31
CA ALA A 237 1.98 2.87 -19.35
C ALA A 237 2.47 3.51 -20.65
N VAL A 238 3.11 4.67 -20.58
CA VAL A 238 3.73 5.33 -21.73
C VAL A 238 4.80 4.44 -22.38
N VAL A 239 5.67 3.83 -21.58
CA VAL A 239 6.68 2.87 -22.07
C VAL A 239 6.03 1.68 -22.75
N ILE A 240 4.94 1.14 -22.19
CA ILE A 240 4.22 0.00 -22.76
C ILE A 240 3.59 0.32 -24.11
N ILE A 241 3.08 1.55 -24.27
CA ILE A 241 2.42 2.03 -25.49
C ILE A 241 3.45 2.36 -26.57
N LEU A 242 4.58 2.99 -26.21
CA LEU A 242 5.55 3.50 -27.18
C LEU A 242 6.66 2.51 -27.58
N MET A 243 6.93 1.47 -26.79
CA MET A 243 8.00 0.52 -27.08
C MET A 243 7.50 -0.79 -27.67
N ASP A 244 7.81 -1.03 -28.94
CA ASP A 244 7.40 -2.27 -29.63
C ASP A 244 8.17 -3.50 -29.13
N ILE A 245 9.48 -3.35 -28.87
CA ILE A 245 10.33 -4.47 -28.45
C ILE A 245 9.99 -4.88 -27.02
N PHE A 246 9.39 -6.07 -26.88
CA PHE A 246 8.88 -6.60 -25.61
C PHE A 246 9.92 -6.61 -24.48
N TRP A 247 11.12 -7.11 -24.72
CA TRP A 247 12.15 -7.21 -23.68
C TRP A 247 12.63 -5.83 -23.21
N VAL A 248 12.79 -4.88 -24.12
CA VAL A 248 13.18 -3.50 -23.81
C VAL A 248 12.08 -2.81 -23.01
N ARG A 249 10.81 -3.04 -23.38
CA ARG A 249 9.62 -2.54 -22.67
C ARG A 249 9.58 -2.99 -21.22
N VAL A 250 9.71 -4.30 -20.98
CA VAL A 250 9.67 -4.88 -19.63
C VAL A 250 10.85 -4.39 -18.80
N LEU A 251 12.04 -4.35 -19.38
CA LEU A 251 13.26 -3.92 -18.69
C LEU A 251 13.19 -2.44 -18.31
N THR A 252 12.76 -1.57 -19.24
CA THR A 252 12.59 -0.13 -18.99
C THR A 252 11.52 0.14 -17.94
N ALA A 253 10.34 -0.48 -18.05
CA ALA A 253 9.28 -0.33 -17.05
C ALA A 253 9.72 -0.80 -15.66
N SER A 254 10.45 -1.92 -15.59
CA SER A 254 10.97 -2.46 -14.33
C SER A 254 12.06 -1.56 -13.73
N LEU A 255 12.96 -1.03 -14.54
CA LEU A 255 14.02 -0.10 -14.11
C LEU A 255 13.47 1.25 -13.65
N LEU A 256 12.31 1.68 -14.14
CA LEU A 256 11.63 2.89 -13.68
C LEU A 256 10.89 2.66 -12.36
N ALA A 257 10.04 1.63 -12.30
CA ALA A 257 9.16 1.39 -11.17
C ALA A 257 9.92 0.87 -9.93
N THR A 258 10.89 -0.03 -10.12
CA THR A 258 11.56 -0.73 -9.00
C THR A 258 12.33 0.21 -8.07
N PRO A 259 13.21 1.11 -8.56
CA PRO A 259 13.96 2.01 -7.71
C PRO A 259 13.05 2.99 -6.98
N VAL A 260 12.03 3.53 -7.66
CA VAL A 260 11.09 4.47 -7.04
C VAL A 260 10.26 3.79 -5.96
N TYR A 261 9.72 2.61 -6.25
CA TYR A 261 8.91 1.89 -5.26
C TYR A 261 9.75 1.45 -4.06
N SER A 262 11.01 1.03 -4.27
CA SER A 262 11.97 0.72 -3.19
C SER A 262 12.26 1.95 -2.33
N TYR A 263 12.52 3.09 -2.97
CA TYR A 263 12.75 4.38 -2.31
C TYR A 263 11.54 4.79 -1.48
N LEU A 264 10.33 4.73 -2.03
CA LEU A 264 9.09 5.09 -1.33
C LEU A 264 8.83 4.18 -0.13
N LYS A 265 9.14 2.88 -0.24
CA LYS A 265 9.04 1.94 0.89
C LYS A 265 10.02 2.31 1.99
N MET A 266 11.29 2.59 1.67
CA MET A 266 12.30 3.03 2.64
C MET A 266 11.94 4.37 3.30
N ALA A 267 11.55 5.37 2.48
CA ALA A 267 11.10 6.66 2.95
C ALA A 267 9.91 6.52 3.91
N SER A 268 8.95 5.62 3.62
CA SER A 268 7.82 5.37 4.51
C SER A 268 8.23 4.79 5.88
N PHE A 269 9.32 4.02 5.92
CA PHE A 269 9.85 3.47 7.17
C PHE A 269 10.55 4.52 8.02
N LYS A 270 11.43 5.31 7.41
CA LYS A 270 12.09 6.43 8.07
C LYS A 270 11.07 7.46 8.58
N PHE A 271 10.06 7.75 7.76
CA PHE A 271 8.95 8.61 8.15
C PHE A 271 8.19 8.06 9.35
N PHE A 272 7.87 6.76 9.35
CA PHE A 272 7.24 6.08 10.49
C PHE A 272 8.10 6.19 11.77
N LEU A 273 9.40 5.92 11.69
CA LEU A 273 10.30 6.04 12.84
C LEU A 273 10.34 7.47 13.39
N GLU A 274 10.42 8.48 12.52
CA GLU A 274 10.48 9.88 12.92
C GLU A 274 9.17 10.34 13.58
N ILE A 275 8.01 10.02 12.98
CA ILE A 275 6.72 10.51 13.47
C ILE A 275 6.31 9.81 14.78
N TYR A 276 6.68 8.54 14.94
CA TYR A 276 6.42 7.77 16.17
C TYR A 276 7.58 7.81 17.18
N ARG A 277 8.68 8.54 16.91
CA ARG A 277 9.81 8.72 17.83
C ARG A 277 9.42 9.08 19.28
N PRO A 278 8.37 9.90 19.54
CA PRO A 278 7.97 10.22 20.90
C PRO A 278 7.54 9.00 21.73
N PHE A 279 7.07 7.92 21.10
CA PHE A 279 6.54 6.75 21.81
C PHE A 279 7.64 5.77 22.20
N PRO A 280 7.65 5.24 23.44
CA PRO A 280 8.72 4.37 23.95
C PRO A 280 9.07 3.20 23.04
N LEU A 281 8.05 2.50 22.51
CA LEU A 281 8.22 1.35 21.61
C LEU A 281 9.03 1.64 20.35
N VAL A 282 8.92 2.86 19.80
CA VAL A 282 9.59 3.26 18.56
C VAL A 282 10.84 4.08 18.83
N ARG A 283 10.94 4.72 20.01
CA ARG A 283 12.08 5.54 20.41
C ARG A 283 13.38 4.75 20.41
N GLU A 284 13.36 3.51 20.90
CA GLU A 284 14.54 2.66 20.95
C GLU A 284 14.92 2.12 19.58
N GLU A 285 13.92 1.74 18.75
CA GLU A 285 14.15 1.36 17.36
C GLU A 285 14.75 2.53 16.57
N TYR A 286 14.23 3.74 16.77
CA TYR A 286 14.77 4.97 16.20
C TYR A 286 16.23 5.21 16.63
N ARG A 287 16.53 5.08 17.93
CA ARG A 287 17.90 5.27 18.44
C ARG A 287 18.87 4.24 17.85
N SER A 288 18.51 2.97 17.86
CA SER A 288 19.31 1.90 17.25
C SER A 288 19.47 2.09 15.74
N TYR A 289 18.47 2.65 15.07
CA TYR A 289 18.51 2.92 13.65
C TYR A 289 19.52 4.04 13.33
N TYR A 290 19.44 5.16 14.04
CA TYR A 290 20.25 6.36 13.77
C TYR A 290 21.60 6.39 14.51
N SER A 291 21.86 5.48 15.46
CA SER A 291 23.18 5.37 16.12
C SER A 291 24.29 5.02 15.13
N ASN A 292 23.96 4.30 14.05
CA ASN A 292 24.90 3.93 12.99
C ASN A 292 25.09 5.04 11.93
N TYR A 293 24.37 6.15 12.05
CA TYR A 293 24.40 7.25 11.10
C TYR A 293 24.64 8.55 11.87
N ASP A 294 25.84 8.79 12.43
CA ASP A 294 26.30 10.05 13.07
C ASP A 294 25.31 11.25 13.00
N LEU A 295 24.19 11.16 13.73
CA LEU A 295 23.06 12.11 13.67
C LEU A 295 22.50 12.40 15.07
N LEU A 296 23.26 12.00 16.09
CA LEU A 296 23.19 12.50 17.44
C LEU A 296 24.41 13.38 17.68
#